data_AF-A0A1B0AB72-F1
#
_entry.id   AF-A0A1B0AB72-F1
#
_cell.length_a   1.000
_cell.length_b   1.000
_cell.length_c   1.000
_cell.angle_alpha   90.00
_cell.angle_beta   90.00
_cell.angle_gamma   90.00
#
_symmetry.space_group_name_H-M   'P 1'
#
loop_
_entity.id
_entity.type
_entity.pdbx_description
1 polymer ?
#
loop_
_entity_poly.entity_id
_entity_poly.type
_entity_poly.pdbx_seq_one_letter_code
_entity_poly.pdbx_strand_id
1 'polypeptide(L)'
;MKLTLGNYRYILFLQIILLMADLIFNSFAYLITSQKLKTSIFIFLTQDCFIIMEYTLFIFIVHATCVYEIGGTQIILRNCKLFLAAILIYFLLSGAQQISYVYMMMYPETYWPEALRTLTCIHRAASLFYYFSTKRTALTLSDPRYYAENIDWIAEQLSNK
;
A
#
# COMPACT_ATOMS: atom_id res chain seq x y z
N MET A 1 1.08 -11.23 -19.23
CA MET A 1 1.66 -12.42 -18.57
C MET A 1 0.60 -12.96 -17.63
N LYS A 2 0.14 -14.20 -17.81
CA LYS A 2 -0.92 -14.76 -16.96
C LYS A 2 -0.35 -15.08 -15.58
N LEU A 3 -1.11 -14.77 -14.54
CA LEU A 3 -0.71 -15.03 -13.16
C LEU A 3 -0.73 -16.54 -12.90
N THR A 4 0.45 -17.13 -12.70
CA THR A 4 0.62 -18.52 -12.24
C THR A 4 0.97 -18.51 -10.75
N LEU A 5 0.69 -19.61 -10.04
CA LEU A 5 0.96 -19.72 -8.61
C LEU A 5 2.45 -19.47 -8.28
N GLY A 6 3.35 -19.97 -9.14
CA GLY A 6 4.80 -19.77 -9.00
C GLY A 6 5.23 -18.31 -9.12
N ASN A 7 4.69 -17.58 -10.09
CA ASN A 7 5.00 -16.16 -10.30
C ASN A 7 4.38 -15.28 -9.20
N TYR A 8 3.18 -15.62 -8.74
CA TYR A 8 2.52 -14.90 -7.65
C TYR A 8 3.30 -14.99 -6.34
N ARG A 9 3.93 -16.14 -6.05
CA ARG A 9 4.77 -16.30 -4.85
C ARG A 9 5.90 -15.26 -4.77
N TYR A 10 6.55 -14.95 -5.90
CA TYR A 10 7.62 -13.95 -5.94
C TYR A 10 7.08 -12.53 -5.70
N ILE A 11 5.91 -12.23 -6.29
CA ILE A 11 5.25 -10.93 -6.10
C ILE A 11 4.82 -10.76 -4.64
N LEU A 12 4.22 -11.79 -4.04
CA LEU A 12 3.82 -11.78 -2.63
C LEU A 12 5.03 -11.59 -1.71
N PHE A 13 6.15 -12.26 -1.98
CA PHE A 13 7.38 -12.09 -1.22
C PHE A 13 7.90 -10.64 -1.31
N LEU A 14 7.85 -10.03 -2.49
CA LEU A 14 8.21 -8.63 -2.69
C LEU A 14 7.28 -7.69 -1.91
N GLN A 15 5.96 -7.90 -1.95
CA GLN A 15 4.98 -7.11 -1.18
C GLN A 15 5.26 -7.18 0.33
N ILE A 16 5.60 -8.37 0.85
CA ILE A 16 5.95 -8.54 2.26
C ILE A 16 7.23 -7.77 2.60
N ILE A 17 8.26 -7.81 1.75
CA ILE A 17 9.50 -7.05 1.96
C ILE A 17 9.21 -5.55 2.00
N LEU A 18 8.41 -5.05 1.06
CA LEU A 18 8.04 -3.62 1.00
C LEU A 18 7.27 -3.19 2.23
N LEU A 19 6.30 -3.99 2.67
CA LEU A 19 5.51 -3.72 3.87
C LEU A 19 6.37 -3.72 5.14
N MET A 20 7.32 -4.66 5.24
CA MET A 20 8.26 -4.72 6.35
C MET A 20 9.22 -3.52 6.35
N ALA A 21 9.71 -3.11 5.18
CA ALA A 21 10.54 -1.92 5.04
C ALA A 21 9.77 -0.67 5.49
N ASP A 22 8.54 -0.47 4.99
CA ASP A 22 7.67 0.64 5.39
C ASP A 22 7.43 0.66 6.91
N LEU A 23 7.12 -0.50 7.51
CA LEU A 23 6.93 -0.63 8.97
C LEU A 23 8.17 -0.22 9.76
N ILE A 24 9.36 -0.63 9.31
CA ILE A 24 10.64 -0.26 9.92
C ILE A 24 10.82 1.26 9.86
N PHE A 25 10.64 1.87 8.68
CA PHE A 25 10.76 3.32 8.55
C PHE A 25 9.73 4.06 9.40
N ASN A 26 8.46 3.69 9.38
CA ASN A 26 7.42 4.33 10.19
C ASN A 26 7.68 4.24 11.71
N SER A 27 8.20 3.10 12.17
CA SER A 27 8.51 2.85 13.58
C SER A 27 9.77 3.59 14.04
N PHE A 28 10.85 3.49 13.27
CA PHE A 28 12.19 3.97 13.65
C PHE A 28 12.55 5.34 13.06
N ALA A 29 11.70 5.94 12.22
CA ALA A 29 11.93 7.27 11.62
C ALA A 29 12.35 8.28 12.67
N TYR A 30 11.69 8.31 13.84
CA TYR A 30 12.02 9.25 14.92
C TYR A 30 13.45 9.07 15.46
N LEU A 31 13.93 7.83 15.60
CA LEU A 31 15.30 7.55 16.07
C LEU A 31 16.33 7.99 15.02
N ILE A 32 16.08 7.68 13.75
CA ILE A 32 16.99 8.02 12.64
C ILE A 32 17.04 9.53 12.39
N THR A 33 15.93 10.21 12.66
CA THR A 33 15.71 11.61 12.27
C THR A 33 16.10 12.62 13.35
N SER A 34 16.40 12.18 14.57
CA SER A 34 16.62 13.03 15.76
C SER A 34 17.48 14.27 15.50
N GLN A 35 16.82 15.35 15.06
CA GLN A 35 17.30 16.71 14.78
C GLN A 35 17.71 17.12 13.36
N LYS A 36 17.53 16.29 12.31
CA LYS A 36 17.82 16.71 10.92
C LYS A 36 16.57 16.67 10.03
N LEU A 37 15.94 17.83 9.84
CA LEU A 37 14.77 18.01 8.94
C LEU A 37 15.01 17.44 7.52
N LYS A 38 16.23 17.61 6.99
CA LYS A 38 16.62 17.06 5.68
C LYS A 38 16.53 15.53 5.63
N THR A 39 16.93 14.85 6.70
CA THR A 39 16.87 13.40 6.80
C THR A 39 15.43 12.92 6.96
N SER A 40 14.58 13.68 7.67
CA SER A 40 13.13 13.40 7.77
C SER A 40 12.51 13.36 6.38
N ILE A 41 12.74 14.40 5.56
CA ILE A 41 12.16 14.52 4.23
C ILE A 41 12.56 13.33 3.35
N PHE A 42 13.83 12.90 3.40
CA PHE A 42 14.29 11.74 2.66
C PHE A 42 13.59 10.43 3.08
N ILE A 43 13.37 10.24 4.38
CA ILE A 43 12.67 9.06 4.91
C ILE A 43 11.22 9.04 4.45
N PHE A 44 10.49 10.13 4.59
CA PHE A 44 9.08 10.21 4.16
C PHE A 44 8.95 10.06 2.64
N LEU A 45 9.86 10.63 1.85
CA LEU A 45 9.90 10.42 0.40
C LEU A 45 10.14 8.95 0.04
N THR A 46 11.06 8.29 0.74
CA THR A 46 11.32 6.86 0.54
C THR A 46 10.09 6.03 0.90
N GLN A 47 9.37 6.43 1.95
CA GLN A 47 8.12 5.80 2.36
C GLN A 47 7.03 5.93 1.29
N ASP A 48 6.87 7.11 0.70
CA ASP A 48 5.93 7.35 -0.40
C ASP A 48 6.24 6.44 -1.61
N CYS A 49 7.53 6.20 -1.91
CA CYS A 49 7.94 5.26 -2.95
C CYS A 49 7.46 3.83 -2.65
N PHE A 50 7.56 3.36 -1.39
CA PHE A 50 7.07 2.03 -1.02
C PHE A 50 5.56 1.91 -1.17
N ILE A 51 4.80 2.93 -0.76
CA ILE A 51 3.34 2.97 -0.90
C ILE A 51 2.93 2.93 -2.38
N ILE A 52 3.59 3.72 -3.24
CA ILE A 52 3.33 3.74 -4.69
C ILE A 52 3.68 2.40 -5.34
N MET A 53 4.80 1.79 -4.94
CA MET A 53 5.19 0.47 -5.43
C MET A 53 4.18 -0.60 -5.03
N GLU A 54 3.69 -0.59 -3.79
CA GLU A 54 2.68 -1.53 -3.31
C GLU A 54 1.36 -1.38 -4.11
N TYR A 55 0.93 -0.14 -4.35
CA TYR A 55 -0.23 0.13 -5.19
C TYR A 55 -0.02 -0.38 -6.63
N THR A 56 1.17 -0.15 -7.19
CA THR A 56 1.51 -0.59 -8.55
C THR A 56 1.52 -2.11 -8.67
N LEU A 57 2.10 -2.81 -7.69
CA LEU A 57 2.09 -4.26 -7.62
C LEU A 57 0.66 -4.80 -7.51
N PHE A 58 -0.19 -4.17 -6.70
CA PHE A 58 -1.61 -4.51 -6.61
C PHE A 58 -2.30 -4.40 -7.97
N ILE A 59 -2.17 -3.26 -8.67
CA ILE A 59 -2.77 -3.05 -9.99
C ILE A 59 -2.23 -4.06 -11.00
N PHE A 60 -0.92 -4.34 -10.98
CA PHE A 60 -0.31 -5.35 -11.82
C PHE A 60 -0.90 -6.75 -11.57
N ILE A 61 -1.07 -7.17 -10.31
CA ILE A 61 -1.70 -8.45 -9.96
C ILE A 61 -3.12 -8.49 -10.50
N VAL A 62 -3.93 -7.44 -10.26
CA VAL A 62 -5.31 -7.38 -10.73
C VAL A 62 -5.37 -7.54 -12.26
N HIS A 63 -4.54 -6.83 -13.01
CA HIS A 63 -4.48 -6.98 -14.47
C HIS A 63 -3.96 -8.34 -14.94
N ALA A 64 -3.11 -9.01 -14.15
CA ALA A 64 -2.56 -10.32 -14.49
C ALA A 64 -3.52 -11.47 -14.18
N THR A 65 -4.60 -11.24 -13.41
CA THR A 65 -5.61 -12.26 -13.12
C THR A 65 -6.53 -12.53 -14.31
N CYS A 66 -6.91 -13.79 -14.52
CA CYS A 66 -7.86 -14.18 -15.57
C CYS A 66 -9.27 -13.62 -15.35
N VAL A 67 -9.60 -13.25 -14.11
CA VAL A 67 -10.86 -12.58 -13.77
C VAL A 67 -10.95 -11.17 -14.37
N TYR A 68 -9.82 -10.52 -14.67
CA TYR A 68 -9.82 -9.26 -15.43
C TYR A 68 -10.21 -9.50 -16.90
N GLU A 69 -9.75 -10.60 -17.51
CA GLU A 69 -10.00 -10.94 -18.92
C GLU A 69 -11.49 -11.21 -19.22
N ILE A 70 -12.22 -11.75 -18.24
CA ILE A 70 -13.66 -12.05 -18.32
C ILE A 70 -14.57 -10.92 -17.76
N GLY A 71 -14.00 -9.73 -17.46
CA GLY A 71 -14.76 -8.57 -16.98
C GLY A 71 -15.19 -8.63 -15.50
N GLY A 72 -14.68 -9.59 -14.73
CA GLY A 72 -14.97 -9.78 -13.31
C GLY A 72 -14.21 -8.84 -12.36
N THR A 73 -13.50 -7.82 -12.87
CA THR A 73 -12.70 -6.86 -12.09
C THR A 73 -13.48 -6.22 -10.95
N GLN A 74 -14.78 -5.98 -11.14
CA GLN A 74 -15.66 -5.40 -10.13
C GLN A 74 -15.76 -6.25 -8.85
N ILE A 75 -15.64 -7.59 -8.97
CA ILE A 75 -15.69 -8.50 -7.82
C ILE A 75 -14.43 -8.35 -6.98
N ILE A 76 -13.25 -8.30 -7.63
CA ILE A 76 -11.96 -8.12 -6.96
C ILE A 76 -11.92 -6.75 -6.28
N LEU A 77 -12.29 -5.68 -6.99
CA LEU A 77 -12.30 -4.32 -6.44
C LEU A 77 -13.26 -4.17 -5.26
N ARG A 78 -14.42 -4.84 -5.29
CA ARG A 78 -15.38 -4.84 -4.17
C ARG A 78 -14.79 -5.49 -2.91
N ASN A 79 -14.00 -6.55 -3.07
CA ASN A 79 -13.31 -7.21 -1.96
C ASN A 79 -12.11 -6.39 -1.45
N CYS A 80 -11.47 -5.63 -2.35
CA CYS A 80 -10.28 -4.83 -2.03
C CYS A 80 -10.58 -3.35 -1.69
N LYS A 81 -11.85 -2.94 -1.62
CA LYS A 81 -12.25 -1.54 -1.35
C LYS A 81 -11.65 -0.95 -0.08
N LEU A 82 -11.50 -1.77 0.96
CA LEU A 82 -10.89 -1.36 2.24
C LEU A 82 -9.40 -1.05 2.07
N PHE A 83 -8.70 -1.86 1.27
CA PHE A 83 -7.31 -1.61 0.95
C PHE A 83 -7.12 -0.36 0.10
N LEU A 84 -7.96 -0.15 -0.92
CA LEU A 84 -7.91 1.05 -1.75
C LEU A 84 -8.15 2.33 -0.94
N ALA A 85 -9.11 2.32 -0.02
CA ALA A 85 -9.33 3.44 0.90
C ALA A 85 -8.14 3.62 1.85
N ALA A 86 -7.63 2.54 2.45
CA ALA A 86 -6.53 2.60 3.41
C ALA A 86 -5.22 3.08 2.78
N ILE A 87 -4.84 2.58 1.60
CA ILE A 87 -3.61 2.99 0.91
C ILE A 87 -3.69 4.45 0.45
N LEU A 88 -4.86 4.91 0.00
CA LEU A 88 -5.07 6.31 -0.38
C LEU A 88 -4.96 7.24 0.84
N ILE A 89 -5.67 6.93 1.93
CA ILE A 89 -5.60 7.72 3.17
C ILE A 89 -4.16 7.75 3.70
N TYR A 90 -3.48 6.61 3.68
CA TYR A 90 -2.11 6.51 4.15
C TYR A 90 -1.14 7.35 3.31
N PHE A 91 -1.24 7.26 1.98
CA PHE A 91 -0.46 8.07 1.06
C PHE A 91 -0.69 9.58 1.26
N LEU A 92 -1.94 10.01 1.41
CA LEU A 92 -2.26 11.43 1.64
C LEU A 92 -1.70 11.94 2.97
N LEU A 93 -1.75 11.12 4.02
CA LEU A 93 -1.18 11.48 5.32
C LEU A 93 0.36 11.56 5.28
N SER A 94 1.02 10.62 4.58
CA SER A 94 2.47 10.64 4.37
C SER A 94 2.90 11.89 3.57
N GLY A 95 2.21 12.18 2.47
CA GLY A 95 2.44 13.40 1.70
C GLY A 95 2.18 14.68 2.50
N ALA A 96 1.15 14.72 3.34
CA ALA A 96 0.90 15.84 4.25
C ALA A 96 2.05 16.03 5.26
N GLN A 97 2.61 14.94 5.80
CA GLN A 97 3.80 15.01 6.65
C GLN A 97 5.00 15.57 5.87
N GLN A 98 5.27 15.04 4.68
CA GLN A 98 6.37 15.50 3.82
C GLN A 98 6.28 17.00 3.53
N ILE A 99 5.10 17.48 3.10
CA ILE A 99 4.85 18.90 2.82
C ILE A 99 5.07 19.73 4.09
N SER A 100 4.62 19.26 5.25
CA SER A 100 4.82 19.95 6.53
C SER A 100 6.31 20.10 6.88
N TYR A 101 7.12 19.06 6.67
CA TYR A 101 8.57 19.13 6.89
C TYR A 101 9.27 20.09 5.92
N VAL A 102 8.89 20.08 4.64
CA VAL A 102 9.42 21.02 3.63
C VAL A 102 9.04 22.45 3.99
N TYR A 103 7.79 22.68 4.40
CA TYR A 103 7.31 23.99 4.81
C TYR A 103 8.10 24.54 6.00
N MET A 104 8.31 23.74 7.06
CA MET A 104 9.12 24.13 8.22
C MET A 104 10.59 24.39 7.87
N MET A 105 11.12 23.71 6.84
CA MET A 105 12.48 23.97 6.35
C MET A 105 12.58 25.30 5.57
N MET A 106 11.55 25.69 4.83
CA MET A 106 11.53 26.95 4.08
C MET A 106 11.18 28.16 4.97
N TYR A 107 10.32 27.96 5.98
CA TYR A 107 9.83 29.01 6.87
C TYR A 107 10.08 28.63 8.34
N PRO A 108 11.32 28.73 8.84
CA PRO A 108 11.67 28.33 10.20
C PRO A 108 10.97 29.15 11.28
N GLU A 109 10.56 30.39 10.99
CA GLU A 109 9.79 31.24 11.90
C GLU A 109 8.39 30.69 12.20
N THR A 110 7.87 29.83 11.31
CA THR A 110 6.54 29.22 11.39
C THR A 110 6.67 27.78 11.90
N TYR A 111 7.40 27.59 13.01
CA TYR A 111 7.69 26.26 13.58
C TYR A 111 6.54 25.74 14.45
N TRP A 112 5.78 24.74 13.96
CA TRP A 112 4.56 24.24 14.60
C TRP A 112 4.69 22.76 15.02
N PRO A 113 5.48 22.44 16.06
CA PRO A 113 5.82 21.06 16.42
C PRO A 113 4.61 20.24 16.86
N GLU A 114 3.61 20.88 17.49
CA GLU A 114 2.41 20.21 18.00
C GLU A 114 1.49 19.70 16.89
N ALA A 115 1.32 20.49 15.83
CA ALA A 115 0.57 20.09 14.64
C ALA A 115 1.24 18.90 13.94
N LEU A 116 2.57 18.95 13.80
CA LEU A 116 3.36 17.87 13.20
C LEU A 116 3.34 16.59 14.05
N ARG A 117 3.40 16.72 15.38
CA ARG A 117 3.26 15.59 16.30
C ARG A 117 1.88 14.94 16.18
N THR A 118 0.83 15.76 16.14
CA THR A 118 -0.55 15.29 15.96
C THR A 118 -0.72 14.55 14.63
N LEU A 119 -0.23 15.13 13.53
CA LEU A 119 -0.24 14.52 12.21
C LEU A 119 0.53 13.19 12.19
N THR A 120 1.66 13.12 12.89
CA THR A 120 2.45 11.90 13.04
C THR A 120 1.70 10.81 13.81
N CYS A 121 0.97 11.17 14.87
CA CYS A 121 0.13 10.22 15.60
C CYS A 121 -1.01 9.69 14.71
N ILE A 122 -1.67 10.57 13.94
CA ILE A 122 -2.73 10.18 13.00
C ILE A 122 -2.17 9.26 11.91
N HIS A 123 -1.03 9.60 11.31
CA HIS A 123 -0.36 8.78 10.31
C HIS A 123 -0.03 7.37 10.84
N ARG A 124 0.51 7.28 12.06
CA ARG A 124 0.81 6.00 12.72
C ARG A 124 -0.45 5.19 13.07
N ALA A 125 -1.55 5.85 13.42
CA ALA A 125 -2.81 5.15 13.61
C ALA A 125 -3.35 4.61 12.26
N ALA A 126 -3.27 5.41 11.20
CA ALA A 126 -3.67 5.01 9.85
C ALA A 126 -2.81 3.86 9.30
N SER A 127 -1.51 3.80 9.64
CA SER A 127 -0.62 2.73 9.19
C SER A 127 -1.09 1.36 9.66
N LEU A 128 -1.70 1.25 10.85
CA LEU A 128 -2.28 -0.03 11.34
C LEU A 128 -3.36 -0.54 10.39
N PHE A 129 -4.24 0.35 9.93
CA PHE A 129 -5.28 0.00 8.95
C PHE A 129 -4.70 -0.34 7.59
N TYR A 130 -3.67 0.39 7.15
CA TYR A 130 -2.95 0.11 5.91
C TYR A 130 -2.29 -1.27 5.94
N TYR A 131 -1.52 -1.61 6.97
CA TYR A 131 -0.86 -2.91 7.09
C TYR A 131 -1.85 -4.06 7.17
N PHE A 132 -2.91 -3.91 7.97
CA PHE A 132 -3.98 -4.90 8.07
C PHE A 132 -4.66 -5.14 6.72
N SER A 133 -5.03 -4.07 6.02
CA SER A 133 -5.74 -4.15 4.74
C SER A 133 -4.85 -4.72 3.64
N THR A 134 -3.56 -4.36 3.62
CA THR A 134 -2.57 -4.90 2.67
C THR A 134 -2.41 -6.40 2.83
N LYS A 135 -2.20 -6.87 4.07
CA LYS A 135 -2.13 -8.30 4.37
C LYS A 135 -3.41 -9.04 3.95
N ARG A 136 -4.58 -8.48 4.26
CA ARG A 136 -5.88 -9.09 3.91
C ARG A 136 -6.07 -9.19 2.39
N THR A 137 -5.68 -8.15 1.65
CA THR A 137 -5.75 -8.14 0.19
C THR A 137 -4.79 -9.15 -0.42
N ALA A 138 -3.56 -9.24 0.10
CA ALA A 138 -2.60 -10.27 -0.33
C ALA A 138 -3.16 -11.69 -0.12
N LEU A 139 -3.82 -11.97 1.01
CA LEU A 139 -4.47 -13.26 1.23
C LEU A 139 -5.66 -13.49 0.28
N THR A 140 -6.45 -12.46 0.01
CA THR A 140 -7.58 -12.55 -0.95
C THR A 140 -7.08 -12.87 -2.35
N LEU A 141 -6.00 -12.21 -2.79
CA LEU A 141 -5.39 -12.40 -4.10
C LEU A 141 -4.58 -13.71 -4.21
N SER A 142 -4.30 -14.36 -3.09
CA SER A 142 -3.66 -15.68 -3.05
C SER A 142 -4.63 -16.84 -3.30
N ASP A 143 -5.94 -16.57 -3.35
CA ASP A 143 -6.93 -17.62 -3.58
C ASP A 143 -6.70 -18.26 -4.97
N PRO A 144 -6.48 -19.60 -5.04
CA PRO A 144 -6.23 -20.32 -6.28
C PRO A 144 -7.29 -20.10 -7.38
N ARG A 145 -8.49 -19.68 -7.00
CA ARG A 145 -9.60 -19.39 -7.93
C ARG A 145 -9.30 -18.25 -8.89
N TYR A 146 -8.36 -17.37 -8.58
CA TYR A 146 -8.00 -16.23 -9.43
C TYR A 146 -6.92 -16.54 -10.48
N TYR A 147 -6.33 -17.75 -10.46
CA TYR A 147 -5.27 -18.14 -11.39
C TYR A 147 -5.80 -18.83 -12.65
N ALA A 148 -5.00 -18.75 -13.72
CA ALA A 148 -5.32 -19.29 -15.04
C ALA A 148 -5.60 -20.80 -15.06
N GLU A 149 -5.19 -21.53 -14.01
CA GLU A 149 -5.38 -22.97 -13.87
C GLU A 149 -6.83 -23.36 -13.50
N ASN A 150 -7.66 -22.42 -13.02
CA ASN A 150 -9.04 -22.67 -12.57
C ASN A 150 -10.13 -21.95 -13.39
N ILE A 151 -9.88 -21.72 -14.69
CA ILE A 151 -10.81 -21.01 -15.60
C ILE A 151 -12.20 -21.67 -15.64
N ASP A 152 -12.29 -23.00 -15.50
CA ASP A 152 -13.56 -23.74 -15.55
C ASP A 152 -14.53 -23.33 -14.42
N TRP A 153 -14.02 -23.03 -13.23
CA TRP A 153 -14.85 -22.56 -12.10
C TRP A 153 -15.43 -21.15 -12.35
N ILE A 154 -14.67 -20.30 -13.03
CA ILE A 154 -15.10 -18.94 -13.38
C ILE A 154 -16.19 -18.98 -14.48
N ALA A 155 -16.02 -19.87 -15.46
CA ALA A 155 -17.02 -20.08 -16.51
C ALA A 155 -18.36 -20.59 -15.92
N GLU A 156 -18.31 -21.46 -14.91
CA GLU A 156 -19.49 -21.99 -14.24
C GLU A 156 -20.24 -20.92 -13.40
N GLN A 157 -19.51 -20.02 -12.73
CA GLN A 157 -20.10 -18.88 -12.00
C GLN A 157 -20.75 -17.84 -12.94
N LEU A 158 -20.17 -17.60 -14.11
CA LEU A 158 -20.74 -16.71 -15.12
C LEU A 158 -21.92 -17.33 -15.87
N SER A 159 -21.93 -18.65 -16.05
CA SER A 159 -23.03 -19.41 -16.66
C SER A 159 -24.29 -19.46 -15.80
N ASN A 160 -24.16 -19.30 -14.47
CA ASN A 160 -25.29 -19.38 -13.53
C ASN A 160 -25.94 -18.01 -13.24
N LYS A 161 -25.77 -17.05 -14.14
CA LYS A 161 -26.36 -15.71 -14.11
C LYS A 161 -27.13 -15.46 -15.39
#